data_AF-A0A1E4ETU4-F1
#
_entry.id   AF-A0A1E4ETU4-F1
#
_cell.length_a   1.000
_cell.length_b   1.000
_cell.length_c   1.000
_cell.angle_alpha   90.00
_cell.angle_beta   90.00
_cell.angle_gamma   90.00
#
_symmetry.space_group_name_H-M   'P 1'
#
loop_
_entity.id
_entity.type
_entity.pdbx_description
1 polymer ?
#
loop_
_entity_poly.entity_id
_entity_poly.type
_entity_poly.pdbx_seq_one_letter_code
_entity_poly.pdbx_strand_id
1 'polypeptide(L)'
;MRLTADFPTARAASLMGTMAKHFGHKIPVTQEGDQAVLRFEMGEAHLQATPERLHLALEAADDQAAERLRGVVESHLLRFAQRDDPAPLDWARAA
;
A
#
# COMPACT_ATOMS: atom_id res chain seq x y z
N MET A 1 9.99 -3.82 11.91
CA MET A 1 10.41 -2.72 11.02
C MET A 1 9.19 -2.11 10.37
N ARG A 2 9.17 -0.77 10.24
CA ARG A 2 8.01 -0.04 9.70
C ARG A 2 8.43 0.97 8.64
N LEU A 3 7.74 0.96 7.50
CA LEU A 3 7.93 1.93 6.41
C LEU A 3 6.60 2.63 6.14
N THR A 4 6.64 3.93 5.85
CA THR A 4 5.45 4.71 5.51
C THR A 4 5.68 5.56 4.28
N ALA A 5 4.65 5.74 3.47
CA ALA A 5 4.66 6.65 2.33
C ALA A 5 3.27 7.19 2.05
N ASP A 6 3.23 8.35 1.41
CA ASP A 6 2.00 8.99 0.93
C ASP A 6 1.98 9.01 -0.59
N PHE A 7 0.84 8.65 -1.17
CA PHE A 7 0.58 8.77 -2.60
C PHE A 7 -0.50 9.84 -2.83
N PRO A 8 -0.15 11.07 -3.26
CA PRO A 8 -1.11 12.13 -3.54
C PRO A 8 -2.02 11.76 -4.72
N THR A 9 -3.33 11.70 -4.49
CA THR A 9 -4.32 11.33 -5.51
C THR A 9 -5.73 11.61 -5.02
N ALA A 10 -6.60 12.11 -5.91
CA ALA A 10 -8.04 12.19 -5.66
C ALA A 10 -8.75 10.83 -5.77
N ARG A 11 -8.03 9.78 -6.19
CA ARG A 11 -8.57 8.44 -6.46
C ARG A 11 -8.22 7.43 -5.36
N ALA A 12 -7.85 7.88 -4.16
CA ALA A 12 -7.30 7.03 -3.11
C ALA A 12 -8.19 5.84 -2.78
N ALA A 13 -9.50 6.07 -2.57
CA ALA A 13 -10.46 5.00 -2.28
C ALA A 13 -10.59 3.99 -3.44
N SER A 14 -10.55 4.48 -4.69
CA SER A 14 -10.61 3.63 -5.88
C SER A 14 -9.34 2.79 -6.06
N LEU A 15 -8.16 3.37 -5.81
CA LEU A 15 -6.88 2.66 -5.86
C LEU A 15 -6.77 1.64 -4.74
N MET A 16 -7.15 2.00 -3.51
CA MET A 16 -7.23 1.07 -2.38
C MET A 16 -8.16 -0.11 -2.69
N GLY A 17 -9.36 0.16 -3.23
CA GLY A 17 -10.29 -0.89 -3.63
C GLY A 17 -9.74 -1.80 -4.74
N THR A 18 -8.99 -1.23 -5.69
CA THR A 18 -8.32 -2.01 -6.75
C THR A 18 -7.23 -2.91 -6.16
N MET A 19 -6.38 -2.37 -5.27
CA MET A 19 -5.36 -3.12 -4.56
C MET A 19 -5.98 -4.25 -3.75
N ALA A 20 -7.00 -3.96 -2.94
CA ALA A 20 -7.69 -4.93 -2.10
C ALA A 20 -8.27 -6.09 -2.92
N LYS A 21 -8.97 -5.79 -4.03
CA LYS A 21 -9.52 -6.81 -4.93
C LYS A 21 -8.43 -7.65 -5.59
N HIS A 22 -7.37 -7.01 -6.08
CA HIS A 22 -6.29 -7.71 -6.77
C HIS A 22 -5.56 -8.69 -5.84
N PHE A 23 -5.15 -8.22 -4.66
CA PHE A 23 -4.43 -9.02 -3.69
C PHE A 23 -5.33 -10.06 -3.01
N GLY A 24 -6.63 -9.76 -2.84
CA GLY A 24 -7.61 -10.70 -2.27
C GLY A 24 -7.76 -12.02 -3.03
N HIS A 25 -7.23 -12.13 -4.26
CA HIS A 25 -7.15 -13.39 -4.98
C HIS A 25 -6.06 -14.34 -4.47
N LYS A 26 -5.07 -13.84 -3.73
CA LYS A 26 -3.87 -14.59 -3.34
C LYS A 26 -3.57 -14.53 -1.86
N ILE A 27 -3.94 -13.44 -1.19
CA ILE A 27 -3.64 -13.21 0.22
C ILE A 27 -4.90 -12.75 0.98
N PRO A 28 -4.95 -12.94 2.31
CA PRO A 28 -6.00 -12.35 3.12
C PRO A 28 -5.98 -10.82 3.02
N VAL A 29 -7.16 -10.25 2.76
CA VAL A 29 -7.39 -8.81 2.73
C VAL A 29 -8.62 -8.49 3.57
N THR A 30 -8.49 -7.51 4.46
CA THR A 30 -9.62 -6.90 5.19
C THR A 30 -9.81 -5.50 4.65
N GLN A 31 -11.03 -5.12 4.31
CA GLN A 31 -11.37 -3.76 3.88
C GLN A 31 -12.56 -3.25 4.70
N GLU A 32 -12.38 -2.12 5.38
CA GLU A 32 -13.39 -1.51 6.23
C GLU A 32 -13.39 0.00 5.98
N GLY A 33 -14.47 0.51 5.37
CA GLY A 33 -14.60 1.92 5.04
C GLY A 33 -13.47 2.42 4.13
N ASP A 34 -12.68 3.36 4.64
CA ASP A 34 -11.55 3.98 3.97
C ASP A 34 -10.20 3.34 4.33
N GLN A 35 -10.22 2.18 4.99
CA GLN A 35 -9.05 1.39 5.36
C GLN A 35 -9.01 0.03 4.68
N ALA A 36 -7.81 -0.46 4.39
CA ALA A 36 -7.58 -1.84 4.00
C ALA A 36 -6.28 -2.40 4.59
N VAL A 37 -6.30 -3.66 5.00
CA VAL A 37 -5.13 -4.40 5.50
C VAL A 37 -4.88 -5.60 4.61
N LEU A 38 -3.68 -5.67 4.04
CA LEU A 38 -3.22 -6.72 3.15
C LEU A 38 -2.15 -7.55 3.89
N ARG A 39 -2.41 -8.84 4.08
CA ARG A 39 -1.56 -9.72 4.90
C ARG A 39 -0.69 -10.62 4.03
N PHE A 40 0.57 -10.25 3.86
CA PHE A 40 1.57 -11.04 3.14
C PHE A 40 2.32 -11.95 4.10
N GLU A 41 2.94 -13.02 3.57
CA GLU A 41 3.81 -13.89 4.38
C GLU A 41 5.01 -13.14 4.99
N MET A 42 5.46 -12.06 4.33
CA MET A 42 6.57 -11.23 4.81
C MET A 42 6.16 -10.04 5.70
N GLY A 43 4.86 -9.77 5.88
CA GLY A 43 4.38 -8.63 6.66
C GLY A 43 3.01 -8.10 6.24
N GLU A 44 2.58 -7.01 6.87
CA GLU A 44 1.27 -6.39 6.62
C GLU A 44 1.43 -5.03 5.94
N ALA A 45 0.55 -4.76 4.97
CA ALA A 45 0.40 -3.43 4.38
C ALA A 45 -0.95 -2.85 4.78
N HIS A 46 -0.90 -1.74 5.50
CA HIS A 46 -2.06 -0.95 5.90
C HIS A 46 -2.20 0.22 4.94
N LEU A 47 -3.40 0.34 4.35
CA LEU A 47 -3.76 1.40 3.44
C LEU A 47 -4.87 2.24 4.07
N GLN A 48 -4.72 3.56 4.02
CA GLN A 48 -5.75 4.50 4.45
C GLN A 48 -6.00 5.50 3.32
N ALA A 49 -7.20 5.47 2.77
CA ALA A 49 -7.65 6.42 1.78
C ALA A 49 -8.17 7.70 2.45
N THR A 50 -7.83 8.83 1.85
CA THR A 50 -8.41 10.14 2.16
C THR A 50 -8.83 10.81 0.84
N PRO A 51 -9.55 11.95 0.86
CA PRO A 51 -9.92 12.63 -0.38
C PRO A 51 -8.75 13.07 -1.27
N GLU A 52 -7.55 13.27 -0.72
CA GLU A 52 -6.41 13.87 -1.43
C GLU A 52 -5.18 12.96 -1.54
N ARG A 53 -5.16 11.84 -0.79
CA ARG A 53 -4.01 10.92 -0.76
C ARG A 53 -4.39 9.53 -0.29
N LEU A 54 -3.58 8.56 -0.69
CA LEU A 54 -3.54 7.21 -0.13
C LEU A 54 -2.31 7.11 0.78
N HIS A 55 -2.52 6.90 2.06
CA HIS A 55 -1.46 6.62 3.03
C HIS A 55 -1.14 5.12 3.02
N LEU A 56 0.15 4.78 3.04
CA LEU A 56 0.64 3.41 3.14
C LEU A 56 1.52 3.26 4.36
N ALA A 57 1.27 2.23 5.15
CA ALA A 57 2.14 1.80 6.23
C ALA A 57 2.42 0.30 6.12
N LEU A 58 3.70 -0.05 6.04
CA LEU A 58 4.17 -1.42 5.89
C LEU A 58 4.85 -1.85 7.18
N GLU A 59 4.49 -3.02 7.67
CA GLU A 59 5.04 -3.60 8.89
C GLU A 59 5.55 -5.00 8.62
N ALA A 60 6.81 -5.25 8.97
CA ALA A 60 7.49 -6.52 8.75
C ALA A 60 8.45 -6.84 9.89
N ALA A 61 8.90 -8.10 9.99
CA ALA A 61 9.77 -8.56 11.08
C ALA A 61 11.16 -7.87 11.05
N ASP A 62 11.72 -7.67 9.86
CA ASP A 62 13.07 -7.12 9.65
C ASP A 62 13.13 -6.22 8.40
N ASP A 63 14.27 -5.55 8.18
CA ASP A 63 14.44 -4.61 7.08
C ASP A 63 14.36 -5.29 5.70
N GLN A 64 14.86 -6.52 5.57
CA GLN A 64 14.82 -7.24 4.31
C GLN A 64 13.39 -7.62 3.91
N ALA A 65 12.57 -8.03 4.89
CA ALA A 65 11.15 -8.28 4.71
C ALA A 65 10.40 -6.98 4.38
N ALA A 66 10.72 -5.88 5.06
CA ALA A 66 10.12 -4.57 4.82
C ALA A 66 10.39 -4.05 3.39
N GLU A 67 11.64 -4.11 2.91
CA GLU A 67 11.96 -3.66 1.54
C GLU A 67 11.34 -4.56 0.45
N ARG A 68 11.23 -5.88 0.70
CA ARG A 68 10.50 -6.79 -0.20
C ARG A 68 9.02 -6.45 -0.26
N LEU A 69 8.39 -6.24 0.91
CA LEU A 69 6.99 -5.83 0.99
C LEU A 69 6.76 -4.49 0.29
N ARG A 70 7.66 -3.53 0.48
CA ARG A 70 7.68 -2.23 -0.20
C ARG A 70 7.65 -2.38 -1.70
N GLY A 71 8.58 -3.15 -2.27
CA GLY A 71 8.66 -3.36 -3.72
C GLY A 71 7.40 -4.00 -4.31
N VAL A 72 6.78 -4.95 -3.60
CA VAL A 72 5.52 -5.55 -4.04
C VAL A 72 4.39 -4.52 -4.03
N VAL A 73 4.17 -3.83 -2.90
CA VAL A 73 3.06 -2.88 -2.76
C VAL A 73 3.21 -1.70 -3.73
N GLU A 74 4.40 -1.09 -3.79
CA GLU A 74 4.71 0.05 -4.66
C GLU A 74 4.51 -0.31 -6.14
N SER A 75 5.09 -1.43 -6.61
CA SER A 75 4.99 -1.80 -8.02
C SER A 75 3.56 -2.10 -8.50
N HIS A 76 2.66 -2.53 -7.61
CA HIS A 76 1.25 -2.72 -7.95
C HIS A 76 0.48 -1.40 -7.89
N LEU A 77 0.74 -0.57 -6.88
CA LEU A 77 0.11 0.75 -6.79
C LEU A 77 0.43 1.58 -8.04
N LEU A 78 1.69 1.70 -8.44
CA LEU A 78 2.10 2.49 -9.61
C LEU A 78 1.44 1.97 -10.91
N ARG A 79 1.29 0.64 -11.04
CA ARG A 79 0.58 0.05 -12.20
C ARG A 79 -0.90 0.43 -12.23
N PHE A 80 -1.59 0.47 -11.10
CA PHE A 80 -2.99 0.88 -11.04
C PHE A 80 -3.18 2.39 -11.08
N ALA A 81 -2.15 3.13 -10.65
CA ALA A 81 -2.12 4.58 -10.64
C ALA A 81 -1.67 5.19 -11.97
N GLN A 82 -1.53 4.42 -13.06
CA GLN A 82 -1.02 4.93 -14.35
C GLN A 82 -1.74 6.18 -14.88
N ARG A 83 -3.01 6.39 -14.52
CA ARG A 83 -3.79 7.60 -14.88
C ARG A 83 -3.40 8.86 -14.09
N ASP A 84 -2.65 8.72 -13.00
CA ASP A 84 -2.15 9.81 -12.15
C ASP A 84 -0.69 10.17 -12.47
N ASP A 85 -0.10 9.63 -13.54
CA ASP A 85 1.33 9.78 -13.89
C ASP A 85 2.26 9.55 -12.67
N PRO A 86 2.25 8.33 -12.11
CA PRO A 86 2.71 8.13 -10.75
C PRO A 86 4.25 8.05 -10.69
N ALA A 87 4.84 8.83 -9.79
CA ALA A 87 6.25 8.74 -9.44
C ALA A 87 6.50 7.66 -8.36
N PRO A 88 7.74 7.14 -8.23
CA PRO A 88 8.14 6.34 -7.07
C PRO A 88 7.79 7.06 -5.76
N LEU A 89 7.36 6.32 -4.75
CA LEU A 89 6.94 6.92 -3.49
C LEU A 89 8.16 7.25 -2.62
N ASP A 90 8.06 8.36 -1.91
CA ASP A 90 9.05 8.74 -0.90
C ASP A 90 8.77 7.97 0.41
N TRP A 91 9.47 6.87 0.60
CA TRP A 91 9.35 6.02 1.78
C TRP A 91 10.20 6.54 2.94
N ALA A 92 9.56 6.72 4.09
CA ALA A 92 10.22 6.99 5.36
C ALA A 92 10.24 5.75 6.24
N ARG A 93 11.35 5.54 6.95
CA ARG A 93 11.44 4.53 8.02
C ARG A 93 10.88 5.13 9.29
N ALA A 94 9.86 4.51 9.86
CA ALA A 94 9.36 4.88 11.17
C ALA A 94 10.21 4.20 12.25
N ALA A 95 10.63 4.97 13.26
CA ALA A 95 11.40 4.49 14.41
C ALA A 95 10.53 3.63 15.35
#